data_AF-A0A1C6TP15-F1
#
_entry.id   AF-A0A1C6TP15-F1
#
_cell.length_a   1.000
_cell.length_b   1.000
_cell.length_c   1.000
_cell.angle_alpha   90.00
_cell.angle_beta   90.00
_cell.angle_gamma   90.00
#
_symmetry.space_group_name_H-M   'P 1'
#
loop_
_entity.id
_entity.type
_entity.pdbx_description
1 polymer ?
#
loop_
_entity_poly.entity_id
_entity_poly.type
_entity_poly.pdbx_seq_one_letter_code
_entity_poly.pdbx_strand_id
1 'polypeptide(L)'
;MPRFPTRPVRRALVALLTLAAAILTAVTVTPSPALAAPNFKAPFPCGQRWTYSHHNAEVRQALDFVRADGGVTGGTPQMASAAGVARRYSQPSGAGNYIVIDHGGGWTTYYFHLSAYSVPDGAYVQQGQQIGITGSTGNSSGAHVHYEQLYNGVGQVISINGVSLAPYPGQYNQRFLVSDNCGTPPPPAPRYFGGSPTDFTGDGRDDVVAFTHGALADAYVATSTGSSFAGTSVKWHDWFALSGETPLTGDVNGDGRDDAIVFTHGTTADVHVALSTGTSFAASAKWHDWFAPGTEVPAVGDVNGDGRDDIITFTHDTNADVYVALSTGTSFTGTAVKWHDYFSIAGEFPALGDVNGDGRDDIITFTQGPATAADVIVALSTGNGFGAPQKWHDLFAVGAEQPRVGDINGDGRDDIVTFTCNTDADVYAATSTGTTFAGTTIKWHDFFCLTGEFPYLADANGDGKDDLIVFTKGTTNDIYVALSTGTTFAPSTKWHDYFGLTSETTL
;
A
#
# COMPACT_ATOMS: atom_id res chain seq x y z
N MET A 1 22.31 60.90 -87.07
CA MET A 1 21.34 59.98 -86.42
C MET A 1 22.05 59.37 -85.22
N PRO A 2 21.48 59.31 -84.00
CA PRO A 2 20.06 59.37 -83.60
C PRO A 2 19.70 60.64 -82.79
N ARG A 3 18.40 60.90 -82.67
CA ARG A 3 17.79 62.02 -81.94
C ARG A 3 17.44 61.59 -80.51
N PHE A 4 17.94 62.31 -79.52
CA PHE A 4 17.28 62.39 -78.21
C PHE A 4 16.03 63.24 -78.34
N PRO A 5 14.99 62.94 -77.55
CA PRO A 5 14.57 63.96 -76.63
C PRO A 5 14.23 63.44 -75.23
N THR A 6 14.47 64.37 -74.33
CA THR A 6 14.18 64.42 -72.91
C THR A 6 12.71 64.21 -72.58
N ARG A 7 12.44 63.64 -71.38
CA ARG A 7 11.40 64.19 -70.48
C ARG A 7 11.55 63.68 -69.04
N PRO A 8 11.30 64.52 -68.02
CA PRO A 8 11.57 64.20 -66.63
C PRO A 8 10.32 63.80 -65.84
N VAL A 9 10.56 62.97 -64.81
CA VAL A 9 10.01 62.98 -63.45
C VAL A 9 8.49 62.93 -63.27
N ARG A 10 8.02 61.85 -62.61
CA ARG A 10 7.15 61.96 -61.42
C ARG A 10 7.14 60.66 -60.59
N ARG A 11 7.58 60.84 -59.35
CA ARG A 11 7.48 60.07 -58.10
C ARG A 11 6.49 58.89 -58.08
N ALA A 12 6.97 57.74 -57.60
CA ALA A 12 6.17 56.77 -56.88
C ALA A 12 6.95 56.29 -55.64
N LEU A 13 6.26 56.26 -54.50
CA LEU A 13 6.73 55.88 -53.18
C LEU A 13 7.35 54.47 -53.18
N VAL A 14 8.47 54.31 -52.49
CA VAL A 14 9.01 53.01 -52.08
C VAL A 14 8.26 52.60 -50.80
N ALA A 15 7.40 51.59 -50.90
CA ALA A 15 6.94 50.82 -49.76
C ALA A 15 7.84 49.59 -49.63
N LEU A 16 8.72 49.57 -48.63
CA LEU A 16 9.43 48.37 -48.20
C LEU A 16 8.42 47.50 -47.43
N LEU A 17 7.85 46.48 -48.08
CA LEU A 17 7.24 45.36 -47.38
C LEU A 17 8.36 44.39 -47.01
N THR A 18 8.69 44.32 -45.72
CA THR A 18 9.50 43.24 -45.14
C THR A 18 8.69 41.95 -45.18
N LEU A 19 9.11 41.02 -46.03
CA LEU A 19 8.58 39.66 -46.08
C LEU A 19 9.12 38.88 -44.87
N ALA A 20 8.37 38.88 -43.76
CA ALA A 20 8.60 37.92 -42.69
C ALA A 20 8.00 36.57 -43.13
N ALA A 21 8.84 35.64 -43.55
CA ALA A 21 8.45 34.26 -43.78
C ALA A 21 8.14 33.60 -42.42
N ALA A 22 6.86 33.54 -42.06
CA ALA A 22 6.40 32.69 -40.98
C ALA A 22 6.51 31.23 -41.44
N ILE A 23 7.50 30.51 -40.91
CA ILE A 23 7.55 29.05 -41.02
C ILE A 23 6.42 28.54 -40.13
N LEU A 24 5.29 28.20 -40.74
CA LEU A 24 4.22 27.47 -40.07
C LEU A 24 4.69 26.02 -39.93
N THR A 25 5.41 25.70 -38.85
CA THR A 25 5.57 24.32 -38.43
C THR A 25 4.19 23.81 -38.06
N ALA A 26 3.60 22.99 -38.94
CA ALA A 26 2.45 22.19 -38.57
C ALA A 26 2.88 21.30 -37.41
N VAL A 27 2.48 21.66 -36.19
CA VAL A 27 2.50 20.74 -35.06
C VAL A 27 1.47 19.68 -35.41
N THR A 28 1.92 18.60 -36.03
CA THR A 28 1.14 17.37 -36.07
C THR A 28 1.07 16.90 -34.63
N VAL A 29 -0.04 17.20 -33.96
CA VAL A 29 -0.42 16.49 -32.74
C VAL A 29 -0.67 15.06 -33.19
N THR A 30 0.37 14.23 -33.10
CA THR A 30 0.19 12.78 -33.16
C THR A 30 -0.74 12.45 -32.00
N PRO A 31 -1.93 11.86 -32.23
CA PRO A 31 -2.73 11.37 -31.12
C PRO A 31 -1.84 10.44 -30.30
N SER A 32 -1.80 10.67 -28.99
CA SER A 32 -1.16 9.73 -28.07
C SER A 32 -1.66 8.33 -28.39
N PRO A 33 -0.79 7.30 -28.41
CA PRO A 33 -1.24 5.94 -28.60
C PRO A 33 -2.36 5.68 -27.58
N ALA A 34 -3.46 5.07 -28.06
CA ALA A 34 -4.58 4.72 -27.18
C ALA A 34 -4.02 3.91 -26.00
N LEU A 35 -4.16 4.44 -24.79
CA LEU A 35 -3.82 3.67 -23.60
C LEU A 35 -4.70 2.42 -23.60
N ALA A 36 -4.07 1.26 -23.38
CA ALA A 36 -4.76 -0.01 -23.34
C ALA A 36 -5.93 0.06 -22.35
N ALA A 37 -7.04 -0.60 -22.69
CA ALA A 37 -8.19 -0.66 -21.78
C ALA A 37 -7.74 -1.23 -20.43
N PRO A 38 -8.17 -0.65 -19.30
CA PRO A 38 -8.05 -1.30 -18.01
C PRO A 38 -8.59 -2.74 -18.07
N ASN A 39 -8.02 -3.65 -17.28
CA ASN A 39 -8.56 -5.00 -17.18
C ASN A 39 -9.88 -4.98 -16.40
N PHE A 40 -10.99 -4.72 -17.08
CA PHE A 40 -12.32 -4.62 -16.48
C PHE A 40 -12.79 -5.96 -15.94
N LYS A 41 -13.25 -5.95 -14.68
CA LYS A 41 -13.86 -7.09 -13.98
C LYS A 41 -15.39 -6.97 -13.97
N ALA A 42 -16.08 -8.08 -13.71
CA ALA A 42 -17.54 -8.08 -13.63
C ALA A 42 -18.05 -7.10 -12.55
N PRO A 43 -19.09 -6.28 -12.77
CA PRO A 43 -19.49 -5.20 -11.88
C PRO A 43 -20.27 -5.66 -10.62
N PHE A 44 -20.08 -6.90 -10.17
CA PHE A 44 -20.80 -7.53 -9.06
C PHE A 44 -19.88 -8.45 -8.24
N PRO A 45 -20.24 -8.79 -6.99
CA PRO A 45 -19.35 -9.51 -6.07
C PRO A 45 -18.82 -10.83 -6.62
N CYS A 46 -17.59 -11.16 -6.25
CA CYS A 46 -16.90 -12.38 -6.62
C CYS A 46 -17.66 -13.66 -6.25
N GLY A 47 -17.47 -14.69 -7.08
CA GLY A 47 -18.14 -15.97 -6.98
C GLY A 47 -19.61 -15.94 -7.42
N GLN A 48 -20.24 -14.76 -7.53
CA GLN A 48 -21.63 -14.68 -7.98
C GLN A 48 -21.74 -14.94 -9.47
N ARG A 49 -22.76 -15.71 -9.85
CA ARG A 49 -23.11 -15.98 -11.24
C ARG A 49 -24.29 -15.12 -11.68
N TRP A 50 -24.11 -14.42 -12.79
CA TRP A 50 -25.10 -13.52 -13.37
C TRP A 50 -25.35 -13.88 -14.82
N THR A 51 -26.55 -13.62 -15.31
CA THR A 51 -26.89 -13.63 -16.73
C THR A 51 -26.98 -12.21 -17.24
N TYR A 52 -26.66 -12.02 -18.51
CA TYR A 52 -26.79 -10.72 -19.16
C TYR A 52 -27.65 -10.76 -20.41
N SER A 53 -28.18 -9.61 -20.80
CA SER A 53 -28.86 -9.39 -22.08
C SER A 53 -28.57 -8.01 -22.63
N HIS A 54 -28.79 -7.85 -23.94
CA HIS A 54 -28.79 -6.58 -24.63
C HIS A 54 -30.11 -6.40 -25.39
N HIS A 55 -30.75 -5.26 -25.21
CA HIS A 55 -31.95 -4.88 -25.92
C HIS A 55 -31.66 -3.80 -26.99
N ASN A 56 -32.36 -3.84 -28.13
CA ASN A 56 -32.14 -2.92 -29.26
C ASN A 56 -32.35 -1.42 -28.97
N ALA A 57 -32.96 -1.07 -27.84
CA ALA A 57 -33.12 0.31 -27.37
C ALA A 57 -31.99 0.75 -26.40
N GLU A 58 -31.11 -0.16 -26.00
CA GLU A 58 -29.91 0.21 -25.26
C GLU A 58 -28.98 1.00 -26.17
N VAL A 59 -28.48 2.12 -25.65
CA VAL A 59 -27.47 2.92 -26.32
C VAL A 59 -26.08 2.43 -25.93
N ARG A 60 -25.06 2.73 -26.74
CA ARG A 60 -23.64 2.58 -26.36
C ARG A 60 -23.17 1.17 -25.98
N GLN A 61 -23.78 0.12 -26.55
CA GLN A 61 -23.36 -1.28 -26.33
C GLN A 61 -23.45 -1.72 -24.87
N ALA A 62 -24.43 -1.17 -24.12
CA ALA A 62 -24.69 -1.54 -22.74
C ALA A 62 -25.06 -3.02 -22.59
N LEU A 63 -24.99 -3.51 -21.36
CA LEU A 63 -25.52 -4.79 -20.95
C LEU A 63 -26.28 -4.64 -19.64
N ASP A 64 -27.43 -5.30 -19.58
CA ASP A 64 -28.15 -5.50 -18.33
C ASP A 64 -27.76 -6.84 -17.72
N PHE A 65 -27.44 -6.85 -16.43
CA PHE A 65 -27.13 -8.06 -15.66
C PHE A 65 -28.19 -8.34 -14.60
N VAL A 66 -28.59 -9.61 -14.50
CA VAL A 66 -29.49 -10.15 -13.47
C VAL A 66 -28.86 -11.38 -12.81
N ARG A 67 -29.02 -11.52 -11.50
CA ARG A 67 -28.41 -12.60 -10.71
C ARG A 67 -29.02 -13.96 -11.09
N ALA A 68 -28.18 -14.98 -11.25
CA ALA A 68 -28.54 -16.29 -11.84
C ALA A 68 -28.06 -17.50 -11.01
N ASP A 69 -27.58 -17.28 -9.79
CA ASP A 69 -27.15 -18.31 -8.83
C ASP A 69 -28.24 -18.67 -7.79
N GLY A 70 -29.46 -18.14 -7.96
CA GLY A 70 -30.56 -18.29 -7.00
C GLY A 70 -30.64 -17.17 -5.95
N GLY A 71 -29.70 -16.22 -5.96
CA GLY A 71 -29.78 -15.02 -5.14
C GLY A 71 -30.68 -13.92 -5.73
N VAL A 72 -30.97 -12.90 -4.90
CA VAL A 72 -31.80 -11.75 -5.29
C VAL A 72 -30.95 -10.68 -5.97
N THR A 73 -31.39 -10.14 -7.11
CA THR A 73 -30.67 -9.06 -7.82
C THR A 73 -30.71 -7.74 -7.07
N GLY A 74 -31.91 -7.28 -6.69
CA GLY A 74 -32.08 -6.04 -5.92
C GLY A 74 -31.44 -6.13 -4.54
N GLY A 75 -30.75 -5.07 -4.13
CA GLY A 75 -30.02 -5.03 -2.86
C GLY A 75 -28.61 -5.63 -2.93
N THR A 76 -28.22 -6.27 -4.04
CA THR A 76 -26.84 -6.78 -4.17
C THR A 76 -25.86 -5.63 -4.41
N PRO A 77 -24.66 -5.64 -3.79
CA PRO A 77 -23.61 -4.67 -4.08
C PRO A 77 -23.27 -4.58 -5.57
N GLN A 78 -23.04 -3.36 -6.07
CA GLN A 78 -22.34 -3.14 -7.33
C GLN A 78 -20.88 -2.80 -7.03
N MET A 79 -19.98 -3.43 -7.78
CA MET A 79 -18.53 -3.32 -7.58
C MET A 79 -17.89 -2.52 -8.71
N ALA A 80 -16.85 -1.74 -8.39
CA ALA A 80 -16.03 -1.08 -9.40
C ALA A 80 -15.37 -2.12 -10.32
N SER A 81 -15.58 -1.97 -11.63
CA SER A 81 -15.00 -2.87 -12.64
C SER A 81 -13.50 -2.66 -12.82
N ALA A 82 -13.00 -1.46 -12.56
CA ALA A 82 -11.58 -1.11 -12.49
C ALA A 82 -11.40 0.08 -11.54
N ALA A 83 -10.16 0.32 -11.09
CA ALA A 83 -9.85 1.45 -10.22
C ALA A 83 -10.03 2.79 -10.95
N GLY A 84 -10.37 3.86 -10.23
CA GLY A 84 -10.57 5.18 -10.82
C GLY A 84 -11.32 6.14 -9.91
N VAL A 85 -11.68 7.32 -10.44
CA VAL A 85 -12.44 8.35 -9.69
C VAL A 85 -13.94 8.18 -9.95
N ALA A 86 -14.69 7.86 -8.91
CA ALA A 86 -16.13 7.68 -8.94
C ALA A 86 -16.86 9.02 -8.77
N ARG A 87 -17.79 9.32 -9.69
CA ARG A 87 -18.70 10.47 -9.62
C ARG A 87 -20.15 10.01 -9.60
N ARG A 88 -20.96 10.63 -8.75
CA ARG A 88 -22.38 10.32 -8.53
C ARG A 88 -23.25 11.22 -9.40
N TYR A 89 -24.31 10.65 -9.94
CA TYR A 89 -25.29 11.36 -10.76
C TYR A 89 -26.70 10.84 -10.50
N SER A 90 -27.70 11.71 -10.59
CA SER A 90 -29.10 11.32 -10.46
C SER A 90 -29.92 11.83 -11.65
N GLN A 91 -30.65 10.92 -12.29
CA GLN A 91 -31.54 11.20 -13.41
C GLN A 91 -32.89 10.45 -13.22
N PRO A 92 -33.84 11.03 -12.47
CA PRO A 92 -35.08 10.34 -12.06
C PRO A 92 -35.95 9.80 -13.20
N SER A 93 -35.93 10.43 -14.38
CA SER A 93 -36.70 9.99 -15.56
C SER A 93 -35.88 9.17 -16.56
N GLY A 94 -34.65 8.79 -16.21
CA GLY A 94 -33.70 8.12 -17.09
C GLY A 94 -32.87 7.08 -16.33
N ALA A 95 -31.56 7.28 -16.25
CA ALA A 95 -30.60 6.34 -15.63
C ALA A 95 -30.81 6.04 -14.13
N GLY A 96 -31.70 6.78 -13.46
CA GLY A 96 -31.87 6.68 -12.01
C GLY A 96 -30.68 7.27 -11.28
N ASN A 97 -30.35 6.73 -10.11
CA ASN A 97 -29.08 7.02 -9.46
C ASN A 97 -28.00 6.18 -10.13
N TYR A 98 -26.90 6.81 -10.51
CA TYR A 98 -25.81 6.12 -11.18
C TYR A 98 -24.44 6.66 -10.81
N ILE A 99 -23.44 5.80 -10.95
CA ILE A 99 -22.04 6.17 -10.80
C ILE A 99 -21.35 6.10 -12.16
N VAL A 100 -20.46 7.04 -12.41
CA VAL A 100 -19.47 6.96 -13.49
C VAL A 100 -18.10 6.87 -12.84
N ILE A 101 -17.28 5.90 -13.23
CA ILE A 101 -15.88 5.83 -12.82
C ILE A 101 -15.02 6.26 -14.00
N ASP A 102 -14.18 7.26 -13.75
CA ASP A 102 -13.11 7.69 -14.67
C ASP A 102 -11.83 6.92 -14.33
N HIS A 103 -11.39 6.08 -15.26
CA HIS A 103 -10.23 5.20 -15.10
C HIS A 103 -8.93 5.84 -15.61
N GLY A 104 -8.99 7.08 -16.10
CA GLY A 104 -7.89 7.70 -16.82
C GLY A 104 -7.77 7.18 -18.26
N GLY A 105 -6.91 7.84 -19.05
CA GLY A 105 -6.66 7.46 -20.45
C GLY A 105 -7.88 7.49 -21.38
N GLY A 106 -8.95 8.18 -20.99
CA GLY A 106 -10.20 8.28 -21.76
C GLY A 106 -11.21 7.17 -21.50
N TRP A 107 -10.92 6.20 -20.62
CA TRP A 107 -11.82 5.10 -20.29
C TRP A 107 -12.75 5.45 -19.14
N THR A 108 -14.05 5.17 -19.31
CA THR A 108 -15.06 5.33 -18.25
C THR A 108 -16.00 4.13 -18.20
N THR A 109 -16.51 3.82 -17.01
CA THR A 109 -17.58 2.83 -16.81
C THR A 109 -18.79 3.44 -16.11
N TYR A 110 -19.98 3.00 -16.51
CA TYR A 110 -21.26 3.54 -16.04
C TYR A 110 -22.05 2.45 -15.31
N TYR A 111 -22.68 2.80 -14.19
CA TYR A 111 -23.35 1.87 -13.26
C TYR A 111 -24.72 2.41 -12.87
N PHE A 112 -25.78 1.93 -13.51
CA PHE A 112 -27.11 2.57 -13.47
C PHE A 112 -28.07 1.95 -12.46
N HIS A 113 -29.20 2.65 -12.26
CA HIS A 113 -30.37 2.20 -11.51
C HIS A 113 -30.11 1.89 -10.02
N LEU A 114 -29.06 2.44 -9.42
CA LEU A 114 -28.68 2.21 -8.03
C LEU A 114 -29.82 2.58 -7.06
N SER A 115 -30.03 1.79 -6.01
CA SER A 115 -30.90 2.19 -4.90
C SER A 115 -30.19 3.11 -3.91
N ALA A 116 -28.87 2.95 -3.77
CA ALA A 116 -28.01 3.76 -2.90
C ALA A 116 -26.58 3.85 -3.43
N TYR A 117 -25.88 4.94 -3.09
CA TYR A 117 -24.43 5.09 -3.29
C TYR A 117 -23.68 4.58 -2.06
N SER A 118 -22.51 3.95 -2.25
CA SER A 118 -21.65 3.46 -1.16
C SER A 118 -20.34 4.24 -1.00
N VAL A 119 -19.98 5.08 -1.96
CA VAL A 119 -18.72 5.88 -1.95
C VAL A 119 -19.02 7.36 -2.24
N PRO A 120 -18.36 8.35 -1.60
CA PRO A 120 -18.63 9.79 -1.81
C PRO A 120 -18.41 10.24 -3.26
N ASP A 121 -18.99 11.38 -3.63
CA ASP A 121 -18.75 11.97 -4.96
C ASP A 121 -17.29 12.44 -5.08
N GLY A 122 -16.61 12.07 -6.17
CA GLY A 122 -15.20 12.34 -6.39
C GLY A 122 -14.23 11.38 -5.69
N ALA A 123 -14.73 10.31 -5.04
CA ALA A 123 -13.88 9.33 -4.37
C ALA A 123 -13.02 8.54 -5.37
N TYR A 124 -11.74 8.35 -5.06
CA TYR A 124 -10.96 7.30 -5.71
C TYR A 124 -11.41 5.94 -5.18
N VAL A 125 -11.62 4.97 -6.08
CA VAL A 125 -12.05 3.61 -5.75
C VAL A 125 -11.11 2.58 -6.38
N GLN A 126 -10.90 1.48 -5.68
CA GLN A 126 -10.14 0.33 -6.17
C GLN A 126 -11.02 -0.61 -7.00
N GLN A 127 -10.41 -1.43 -7.87
CA GLN A 127 -11.13 -2.50 -8.57
C GLN A 127 -11.78 -3.46 -7.55
N GLY A 128 -13.06 -3.74 -7.75
CA GLY A 128 -13.88 -4.61 -6.92
C GLY A 128 -14.35 -4.01 -5.59
N GLN A 129 -14.00 -2.77 -5.29
CA GLN A 129 -14.61 -2.02 -4.19
C GLN A 129 -16.11 -1.81 -4.44
N GLN A 130 -16.93 -1.96 -3.40
CA GLN A 130 -18.34 -1.65 -3.47
C GLN A 130 -18.57 -0.14 -3.68
N ILE A 131 -19.29 0.21 -4.74
CA ILE A 131 -19.57 1.61 -5.11
C ILE A 131 -21.04 1.99 -4.92
N GLY A 132 -21.95 1.02 -4.93
CA GLY A 132 -23.38 1.26 -4.75
C GLY A 132 -24.15 -0.03 -4.52
N ILE A 133 -25.47 0.11 -4.40
CA ILE A 133 -26.40 -1.01 -4.22
C ILE A 133 -27.30 -1.12 -5.44
N THR A 134 -27.40 -2.32 -6.01
CA THR A 134 -28.27 -2.61 -7.17
C THR A 134 -29.71 -2.33 -6.82
N GLY A 135 -30.37 -1.53 -7.66
CA GLY A 135 -31.75 -1.11 -7.48
C GLY A 135 -32.54 -1.10 -8.77
N SER A 136 -33.63 -0.33 -8.77
CA SER A 136 -34.52 -0.13 -9.91
C SER A 136 -34.95 1.34 -10.01
N THR A 137 -34.05 2.28 -9.67
CA THR A 137 -34.36 3.72 -9.73
C THR A 137 -34.35 4.22 -11.17
N GLY A 138 -35.04 5.32 -11.46
CA GLY A 138 -35.13 5.83 -12.83
C GLY A 138 -36.17 5.11 -13.68
N ASN A 139 -35.94 5.09 -15.00
CA ASN A 139 -36.77 4.36 -15.95
C ASN A 139 -36.35 2.89 -16.02
N SER A 140 -36.71 2.11 -15.00
CA SER A 140 -36.44 0.68 -14.91
C SER A 140 -37.68 -0.09 -14.46
N SER A 141 -37.93 -1.26 -15.04
CA SER A 141 -39.07 -2.13 -14.73
C SER A 141 -38.76 -3.21 -13.70
N GLY A 142 -37.51 -3.30 -13.24
CA GLY A 142 -37.06 -4.28 -12.25
C GLY A 142 -35.57 -4.14 -11.93
N ALA A 143 -35.16 -4.67 -10.77
CA ALA A 143 -33.77 -4.50 -10.33
C ALA A 143 -32.78 -5.26 -11.22
N HIS A 144 -31.79 -4.54 -11.76
CA HIS A 144 -30.70 -5.04 -12.60
C HIS A 144 -29.50 -4.10 -12.54
N VAL A 145 -28.35 -4.57 -13.02
CA VAL A 145 -27.17 -3.72 -13.25
C VAL A 145 -27.12 -3.38 -14.73
N HIS A 146 -27.44 -2.14 -15.10
CA HIS A 146 -27.14 -1.62 -16.45
C HIS A 146 -25.73 -1.05 -16.44
N TYR A 147 -24.86 -1.61 -17.28
CA TYR A 147 -23.43 -1.35 -17.29
C TYR A 147 -22.91 -0.99 -18.69
N GLU A 148 -22.04 0.01 -18.77
CA GLU A 148 -21.42 0.48 -20.02
C GLU A 148 -19.90 0.63 -19.86
N GLN A 149 -19.15 0.37 -20.94
CA GLN A 149 -17.73 0.71 -21.09
C GLN A 149 -17.59 1.74 -22.21
N LEU A 150 -16.95 2.88 -21.94
CA LEU A 150 -16.78 3.95 -22.91
C LEU A 150 -15.31 4.33 -23.04
N TYR A 151 -14.90 4.62 -24.27
CA TYR A 151 -13.60 5.22 -24.59
C TYR A 151 -13.82 6.56 -25.26
N ASN A 152 -13.29 7.63 -24.67
CA ASN A 152 -13.49 9.03 -25.09
C ASN A 152 -14.96 9.39 -25.36
N GLY A 153 -15.86 8.88 -24.51
CA GLY A 153 -17.30 9.10 -24.61
C GLY A 153 -18.04 8.21 -25.62
N VAL A 154 -17.34 7.31 -26.32
CA VAL A 154 -17.93 6.37 -27.28
C VAL A 154 -18.07 4.98 -26.64
N GLY A 155 -19.29 4.42 -26.66
CA GLY A 155 -19.56 3.08 -26.16
C GLY A 155 -18.76 2.00 -26.89
N GLN A 156 -18.16 1.10 -26.12
CA GLN A 156 -17.33 0.00 -26.59
C GLN A 156 -18.03 -1.34 -26.34
N VAL A 157 -17.62 -2.36 -27.10
CA VAL A 157 -18.02 -3.74 -26.79
C VAL A 157 -17.44 -4.11 -25.42
N ILE A 158 -18.33 -4.49 -24.50
CA ILE A 158 -17.99 -4.86 -23.14
C ILE A 158 -17.11 -6.09 -23.17
N SER A 159 -15.92 -5.92 -22.60
CA SER A 159 -14.97 -6.99 -22.37
C SER A 159 -14.70 -7.11 -20.88
N ILE A 160 -14.76 -8.32 -20.36
CA ILE A 160 -14.46 -8.65 -18.96
C ILE A 160 -13.28 -9.62 -18.96
N ASN A 161 -12.25 -9.35 -18.17
CA ASN A 161 -11.00 -10.12 -18.19
C ASN A 161 -10.31 -10.13 -19.57
N GLY A 162 -10.44 -9.04 -20.32
CA GLY A 162 -9.99 -8.96 -21.71
C GLY A 162 -10.77 -9.84 -22.70
N VAL A 163 -11.81 -10.56 -22.24
CA VAL A 163 -12.65 -11.41 -23.06
C VAL A 163 -13.92 -10.66 -23.44
N SER A 164 -14.17 -10.53 -24.74
CA SER A 164 -15.39 -9.91 -25.25
C SER A 164 -16.63 -10.72 -24.87
N LEU A 165 -17.68 -10.04 -24.39
CA LEU A 165 -18.99 -10.67 -24.14
C LEU A 165 -19.87 -10.72 -25.40
N ALA A 166 -19.45 -10.06 -26.49
CA ALA A 166 -20.14 -10.12 -27.76
C ALA A 166 -20.03 -11.51 -28.43
N PRO A 167 -20.97 -11.86 -29.32
CA PRO A 167 -22.24 -11.18 -29.56
C PRO A 167 -23.16 -11.27 -28.33
N TYR A 168 -23.86 -10.18 -28.03
CA TYR A 168 -24.73 -10.11 -26.87
C TYR A 168 -26.03 -10.91 -27.09
N PRO A 169 -26.52 -11.63 -26.07
CA PRO A 169 -27.80 -12.34 -26.16
C PRO A 169 -28.97 -11.35 -26.04
N GLY A 170 -30.04 -11.57 -26.79
CA GLY A 170 -31.24 -10.74 -26.73
C GLY A 170 -32.17 -11.03 -25.54
N GLN A 171 -31.85 -12.05 -24.74
CA GLN A 171 -32.63 -12.47 -23.57
C GLN A 171 -31.71 -13.02 -22.47
N TYR A 172 -32.13 -12.85 -21.22
CA TYR A 172 -31.51 -13.48 -20.06
C TYR A 172 -31.52 -15.02 -20.16
N ASN A 173 -30.65 -15.66 -19.38
CA ASN A 173 -30.43 -17.09 -19.25
C ASN A 173 -29.84 -17.79 -20.49
N GLN A 174 -29.34 -17.02 -21.47
CA GLN A 174 -28.63 -17.56 -22.64
C GLN A 174 -27.10 -17.59 -22.44
N ARG A 175 -26.56 -16.60 -21.72
CA ARG A 175 -25.14 -16.51 -21.38
C ARG A 175 -24.97 -16.09 -19.93
N PHE A 176 -23.86 -16.53 -19.34
CA PHE A 176 -23.57 -16.30 -17.92
C PHE A 176 -22.15 -15.79 -17.74
N LEU A 177 -21.97 -15.03 -16.67
CA LEU A 177 -20.69 -14.55 -16.19
C LEU A 177 -20.59 -14.86 -14.69
N VAL A 178 -19.53 -15.55 -14.29
CA VAL A 178 -19.17 -15.70 -12.88
C VAL A 178 -18.14 -14.63 -12.58
N SER A 179 -18.39 -13.82 -11.56
CA SER A 179 -17.47 -12.75 -11.19
C SER A 179 -16.22 -13.32 -10.54
N ASP A 180 -15.07 -12.86 -11.01
CA ASP A 180 -13.77 -12.91 -10.33
C ASP A 180 -13.40 -11.52 -9.77
N ASN A 181 -14.36 -10.60 -9.66
CA ASN A 181 -14.17 -9.26 -9.11
C ASN A 181 -14.21 -9.32 -7.57
N CYS A 182 -13.17 -9.91 -6.97
CA CYS A 182 -13.12 -10.20 -5.54
C CYS A 182 -12.74 -8.98 -4.70
N GLY A 183 -12.73 -7.79 -5.30
CA GLY A 183 -11.88 -6.71 -4.82
C GLY A 183 -10.42 -7.04 -5.14
N THR A 184 -9.56 -6.04 -5.03
CA THR A 184 -8.42 -6.28 -4.15
C THR A 184 -9.00 -6.86 -2.86
N PRO A 185 -8.42 -7.92 -2.26
CA PRO A 185 -8.61 -8.11 -0.81
C PRO A 185 -8.49 -6.73 -0.17
N PRO A 186 -9.20 -6.39 0.92
CA PRO A 186 -8.77 -5.25 1.74
C PRO A 186 -7.25 -5.32 1.77
N PRO A 187 -6.52 -4.24 1.37
CA PRO A 187 -5.07 -4.29 1.18
C PRO A 187 -4.55 -5.17 2.30
N PRO A 188 -3.89 -6.31 1.99
CA PRO A 188 -3.70 -7.41 2.94
C PRO A 188 -3.42 -6.75 4.26
N ALA A 189 -4.33 -6.92 5.24
CA ALA A 189 -4.42 -6.09 6.45
C ALA A 189 -3.00 -5.65 6.78
N PRO A 190 -2.65 -4.34 6.62
CA PRO A 190 -1.31 -3.89 6.23
C PRO A 190 -0.31 -4.83 6.81
N ARG A 191 0.47 -5.62 6.06
CA ARG A 191 1.20 -6.76 6.65
C ARG A 191 2.02 -6.26 7.83
N TYR A 192 1.47 -6.38 9.03
CA TYR A 192 1.81 -5.45 10.09
C TYR A 192 2.92 -6.15 10.83
N PHE A 193 4.13 -5.62 10.67
CA PHE A 193 5.28 -6.11 11.38
C PHE A 193 5.71 -5.07 12.42
N GLY A 194 6.19 -5.58 13.56
CA GLY A 194 6.41 -4.81 14.77
C GLY A 194 7.81 -4.23 14.96
N GLY A 195 8.68 -4.25 13.94
CA GLY A 195 10.05 -3.72 14.03
C GLY A 195 10.67 -3.48 12.66
N SER A 196 11.47 -2.44 12.53
CA SER A 196 12.47 -2.23 11.45
C SER A 196 13.12 -0.90 11.82
N PRO A 197 14.08 -0.88 12.77
CA PRO A 197 14.98 0.26 12.88
C PRO A 197 15.65 0.53 11.51
N THR A 198 16.12 1.75 11.33
CA THR A 198 16.47 2.28 10.01
C THR A 198 17.66 3.23 10.06
N ASP A 199 18.85 2.77 10.43
CA ASP A 199 20.08 3.56 10.30
C ASP A 199 20.75 3.32 8.94
N PHE A 200 20.28 4.03 7.91
CA PHE A 200 20.87 3.91 6.57
C PHE A 200 22.26 4.50 6.49
N THR A 201 22.64 5.39 7.41
CA THR A 201 23.91 6.13 7.38
C THR A 201 25.04 5.44 8.14
N GLY A 202 24.70 4.58 9.09
CA GLY A 202 25.60 3.97 10.06
C GLY A 202 26.13 4.96 11.09
N ASP A 203 25.33 6.00 11.41
CA ASP A 203 25.72 7.05 12.35
C ASP A 203 25.18 6.87 13.78
N GLY A 204 24.46 5.76 14.01
CA GLY A 204 23.86 5.35 15.27
C GLY A 204 22.55 6.09 15.56
N ARG A 205 21.89 6.63 14.53
CA ARG A 205 20.56 7.22 14.63
C ARG A 205 19.67 6.62 13.56
N ASP A 206 18.45 6.28 13.95
CA ASP A 206 17.47 5.83 12.99
C ASP A 206 16.95 6.99 12.14
N ASP A 207 17.01 6.79 10.84
CA ASP A 207 16.45 7.59 9.77
C ASP A 207 14.99 7.20 9.50
N VAL A 208 14.36 7.79 8.48
CA VAL A 208 13.04 7.37 7.99
C VAL A 208 13.03 7.21 6.47
N VAL A 209 12.20 6.29 5.97
CA VAL A 209 12.06 6.03 4.54
C VAL A 209 10.60 6.00 4.09
N ALA A 210 10.34 6.42 2.86
CA ALA A 210 9.03 6.31 2.20
C ALA A 210 9.16 5.59 0.84
N PHE A 211 8.37 4.54 0.65
CA PHE A 211 8.25 3.74 -0.57
C PHE A 211 6.92 4.02 -1.28
N THR A 212 6.98 4.43 -2.55
CA THR A 212 5.81 4.99 -3.24
C THR A 212 4.87 3.99 -3.91
N HIS A 213 5.24 2.70 -4.02
CA HIS A 213 4.43 1.58 -4.57
C HIS A 213 3.79 1.73 -5.96
N GLY A 214 3.84 2.90 -6.58
CA GLY A 214 3.26 3.19 -7.89
C GLY A 214 4.15 2.81 -9.06
N ALA A 215 3.84 3.32 -10.25
CA ALA A 215 4.62 3.07 -11.46
C ALA A 215 6.08 3.56 -11.39
N LEU A 216 6.39 4.43 -10.42
CA LEU A 216 7.75 4.86 -10.13
C LEU A 216 8.44 3.95 -9.11
N ALA A 217 7.70 3.48 -8.11
CA ALA A 217 8.22 2.71 -6.97
C ALA A 217 9.56 3.29 -6.47
N ASP A 218 9.56 4.59 -6.21
CA ASP A 218 10.72 5.30 -5.69
C ASP A 218 10.82 5.08 -4.16
N ALA A 219 12.06 5.09 -3.64
CA ALA A 219 12.39 5.14 -2.22
C ALA A 219 13.01 6.50 -1.88
N TYR A 220 12.42 7.20 -0.91
CA TYR A 220 12.90 8.49 -0.40
C TYR A 220 13.34 8.32 1.05
N VAL A 221 14.56 8.71 1.38
CA VAL A 221 15.09 8.64 2.75
C VAL A 221 15.27 10.06 3.28
N ALA A 222 14.85 10.28 4.52
CA ALA A 222 15.17 11.49 5.28
C ALA A 222 16.01 11.10 6.49
N THR A 223 17.26 11.57 6.53
CA THR A 223 18.24 11.14 7.53
C THR A 223 18.05 11.88 8.84
N SER A 224 18.21 11.21 9.97
CA SER A 224 18.13 11.88 11.27
C SER A 224 19.32 12.81 11.52
N THR A 225 19.02 13.92 12.21
CA THR A 225 20.02 14.87 12.73
C THR A 225 20.13 14.80 14.26
N GLY A 226 19.41 13.88 14.89
CA GLY A 226 19.21 13.79 16.33
C GLY A 226 18.20 14.78 16.91
N SER A 227 17.57 15.61 16.07
CA SER A 227 16.54 16.59 16.50
C SER A 227 15.52 16.95 15.41
N SER A 228 15.66 16.37 14.22
CA SER A 228 14.80 16.53 13.04
C SER A 228 15.24 15.54 11.97
N PHE A 229 14.40 15.26 10.97
CA PHE A 229 14.82 14.52 9.77
C PHE A 229 15.20 15.51 8.65
N ALA A 230 16.27 15.22 7.93
CA ALA A 230 16.78 16.07 6.85
C ALA A 230 16.49 15.46 5.48
N GLY A 231 16.09 16.30 4.51
CA GLY A 231 16.01 15.93 3.10
C GLY A 231 14.61 15.54 2.61
N THR A 232 13.74 16.53 2.38
CA THR A 232 12.33 16.34 1.94
C THR A 232 12.15 15.85 0.48
N SER A 233 13.17 15.28 -0.17
CA SER A 233 13.09 14.91 -1.60
C SER A 233 14.29 14.13 -2.16
N VAL A 234 15.18 13.58 -1.31
CA VAL A 234 16.30 12.80 -1.82
C VAL A 234 15.80 11.42 -2.17
N LYS A 235 15.66 11.17 -3.47
CA LYS A 235 15.39 9.84 -3.97
C LYS A 235 16.66 9.00 -3.86
N TRP A 236 16.62 7.93 -3.09
CA TRP A 236 17.74 7.01 -2.87
C TRP A 236 17.70 5.80 -3.81
N HIS A 237 16.51 5.42 -4.29
CA HIS A 237 16.35 4.36 -5.29
C HIS A 237 15.07 4.58 -6.13
N ASP A 238 15.05 4.05 -7.35
CA ASP A 238 13.87 3.98 -8.23
C ASP A 238 13.50 2.52 -8.54
N TRP A 239 12.24 2.22 -8.85
CA TRP A 239 11.80 0.86 -9.16
C TRP A 239 12.03 -0.18 -8.05
N PHE A 240 11.80 0.21 -6.80
CA PHE A 240 11.92 -0.63 -5.60
C PHE A 240 10.63 -0.58 -4.78
N ALA A 241 10.10 -1.74 -4.41
CA ALA A 241 8.80 -1.91 -3.76
C ALA A 241 7.62 -1.51 -4.65
N LEU A 242 7.36 -2.28 -5.71
CA LEU A 242 6.20 -2.13 -6.57
C LEU A 242 4.88 -2.41 -5.81
N SER A 243 3.75 -2.16 -6.47
CA SER A 243 2.43 -2.39 -5.89
C SER A 243 2.22 -3.86 -5.53
N GLY A 244 1.93 -4.13 -4.25
CA GLY A 244 1.71 -5.47 -3.71
C GLY A 244 2.95 -6.13 -3.10
N GLU A 245 4.12 -5.51 -3.23
CA GLU A 245 5.36 -5.93 -2.58
C GLU A 245 5.46 -5.35 -1.16
N THR A 246 6.25 -5.99 -0.30
CA THR A 246 6.50 -5.53 1.08
C THR A 246 7.96 -5.08 1.21
N PRO A 247 8.23 -3.78 1.39
CA PRO A 247 9.54 -3.30 1.77
C PRO A 247 9.75 -3.46 3.28
N LEU A 248 10.97 -3.83 3.67
CA LEU A 248 11.51 -3.85 5.04
C LEU A 248 12.97 -3.37 4.99
N THR A 249 13.57 -3.16 6.16
CA THR A 249 14.95 -2.69 6.30
C THR A 249 15.72 -3.54 7.29
N GLY A 250 17.05 -3.49 7.20
CA GLY A 250 17.95 -4.16 8.13
C GLY A 250 19.36 -4.32 7.58
N ASP A 251 20.36 -4.44 8.44
CA ASP A 251 21.78 -4.61 8.09
C ASP A 251 22.05 -6.06 7.67
N VAL A 252 21.60 -6.41 6.47
CA VAL A 252 21.73 -7.78 5.96
C VAL A 252 23.16 -8.08 5.51
N ASN A 253 24.04 -7.08 5.43
CA ASN A 253 25.41 -7.24 4.96
C ASN A 253 26.48 -7.16 6.07
N GLY A 254 26.10 -6.65 7.24
CA GLY A 254 26.93 -6.54 8.44
C GLY A 254 27.90 -5.37 8.40
N ASP A 255 27.60 -4.30 7.64
CA ASP A 255 28.46 -3.11 7.54
C ASP A 255 28.04 -1.97 8.49
N GLY A 256 27.06 -2.23 9.36
CA GLY A 256 26.50 -1.30 10.33
C GLY A 256 25.57 -0.28 9.69
N ARG A 257 24.96 -0.61 8.55
CA ARG A 257 23.99 0.24 7.86
C ARG A 257 22.82 -0.62 7.44
N ASP A 258 21.62 -0.12 7.69
CA ASP A 258 20.45 -0.81 7.22
C ASP A 258 20.35 -0.74 5.70
N ASP A 259 19.95 -1.84 5.10
CA ASP A 259 19.71 -1.98 3.69
C ASP A 259 18.20 -1.93 3.42
N ALA A 260 17.80 -1.74 2.15
CA ALA A 260 16.41 -1.88 1.76
C ALA A 260 16.16 -3.28 1.20
N ILE A 261 15.14 -3.98 1.72
CA ILE A 261 14.75 -5.33 1.33
C ILE A 261 13.32 -5.32 0.83
N VAL A 262 13.01 -6.03 -0.26
CA VAL A 262 11.67 -6.16 -0.81
C VAL A 262 11.29 -7.62 -1.01
N PHE A 263 10.12 -7.98 -0.48
CA PHE A 263 9.46 -9.28 -0.65
C PHE A 263 8.34 -9.17 -1.68
N THR A 264 8.45 -9.94 -2.77
CA THR A 264 7.56 -9.77 -3.93
C THR A 264 6.23 -10.54 -3.83
N HIS A 265 6.10 -11.51 -2.91
CA HIS A 265 4.91 -12.35 -2.65
C HIS A 265 4.34 -13.18 -3.82
N GLY A 266 4.70 -12.87 -5.07
CA GLY A 266 4.12 -13.47 -6.27
C GLY A 266 4.45 -14.97 -6.44
N THR A 267 4.18 -15.51 -7.63
CA THR A 267 4.50 -16.91 -7.93
C THR A 267 5.98 -17.25 -7.83
N THR A 268 6.85 -16.25 -8.02
CA THR A 268 8.29 -16.39 -7.81
C THR A 268 8.68 -16.10 -6.36
N ALA A 269 7.94 -15.19 -5.68
CA ALA A 269 8.21 -14.74 -4.32
C ALA A 269 9.70 -14.46 -4.09
N ASP A 270 10.33 -13.78 -5.05
CA ASP A 270 11.73 -13.38 -4.96
C ASP A 270 11.93 -12.32 -3.85
N VAL A 271 13.13 -12.28 -3.28
CA VAL A 271 13.59 -11.24 -2.35
C VAL A 271 14.71 -10.44 -3.00
N HIS A 272 14.52 -9.12 -3.06
CA HIS A 272 15.48 -8.19 -3.62
C HIS A 272 16.06 -7.30 -2.52
N VAL A 273 17.38 -7.10 -2.56
CA VAL A 273 18.11 -6.25 -1.62
C VAL A 273 18.79 -5.12 -2.39
N ALA A 274 18.66 -3.89 -1.90
CA ALA A 274 19.38 -2.72 -2.35
C ALA A 274 20.24 -2.20 -1.20
N LEU A 275 21.55 -2.44 -1.30
CA LEU A 275 22.49 -2.13 -0.21
C LEU A 275 22.61 -0.63 0.01
N SER A 276 22.64 -0.16 1.25
CA SER A 276 22.91 1.23 1.57
C SER A 276 24.36 1.59 1.30
N THR A 277 24.58 2.79 0.80
CA THR A 277 25.90 3.41 0.67
C THR A 277 26.12 4.53 1.70
N GLY A 278 25.18 4.72 2.62
CA GLY A 278 25.13 5.83 3.57
C GLY A 278 24.64 7.15 2.97
N THR A 279 24.39 7.20 1.66
CA THR A 279 23.89 8.39 0.95
C THR A 279 22.91 8.10 -0.19
N SER A 280 22.77 6.83 -0.55
CA SER A 280 21.83 6.29 -1.54
C SER A 280 21.76 4.77 -1.40
N PHE A 281 20.79 4.12 -2.02
CA PHE A 281 20.84 2.66 -2.19
C PHE A 281 21.56 2.29 -3.49
N ALA A 282 22.35 1.23 -3.46
CA ALA A 282 22.95 0.61 -4.64
C ALA A 282 21.88 -0.08 -5.50
N ALA A 283 22.24 -0.44 -6.73
CA ALA A 283 21.33 -1.17 -7.61
C ALA A 283 20.88 -2.48 -6.95
N SER A 284 19.57 -2.70 -6.92
CA SER A 284 19.01 -3.90 -6.30
C SER A 284 19.44 -5.19 -6.99
N ALA A 285 19.64 -6.23 -6.19
CA ALA A 285 19.96 -7.58 -6.64
C ALA A 285 19.01 -8.59 -6.00
N LYS A 286 18.72 -9.67 -6.72
CA LYS A 286 17.97 -10.79 -6.16
C LYS A 286 18.88 -11.59 -5.22
N TRP A 287 18.48 -11.70 -3.95
CA TRP A 287 19.24 -12.41 -2.91
C TRP A 287 18.62 -13.74 -2.52
N HIS A 288 17.34 -13.93 -2.80
CA HIS A 288 16.63 -15.19 -2.54
C HIS A 288 15.51 -15.41 -3.57
N ASP A 289 15.22 -16.67 -3.87
CA ASP A 289 14.08 -17.07 -4.68
C ASP A 289 13.08 -17.90 -3.85
N TRP A 290 11.80 -17.52 -3.95
CA TRP A 290 10.70 -18.20 -3.27
C TRP A 290 10.76 -18.11 -1.74
N PHE A 291 10.52 -16.91 -1.21
CA PHE A 291 10.39 -16.63 0.21
C PHE A 291 9.20 -15.70 0.48
N ALA A 292 8.45 -15.96 1.55
CA ALA A 292 7.20 -15.29 1.89
C ALA A 292 6.18 -15.24 0.72
N PRO A 293 5.82 -16.37 0.07
CA PRO A 293 4.82 -16.36 -1.00
C PRO A 293 3.41 -16.00 -0.52
N GLY A 294 2.58 -15.45 -1.40
CA GLY A 294 1.15 -15.27 -1.16
C GLY A 294 0.86 -14.31 -0.01
N THR A 295 0.30 -14.82 1.09
CA THR A 295 -0.17 -14.04 2.25
C THR A 295 0.75 -14.14 3.45
N GLU A 296 1.91 -14.78 3.32
CA GLU A 296 2.87 -14.91 4.42
C GLU A 296 3.40 -13.53 4.87
N VAL A 297 3.73 -13.40 6.15
CA VAL A 297 4.21 -12.14 6.74
C VAL A 297 5.73 -12.21 6.85
N PRO A 298 6.50 -11.44 6.07
CA PRO A 298 7.94 -11.40 6.17
C PRO A 298 8.39 -10.50 7.33
N ALA A 299 9.59 -10.76 7.81
CA ALA A 299 10.28 -10.00 8.84
C ALA A 299 11.80 -10.05 8.57
N VAL A 300 12.53 -9.07 9.10
CA VAL A 300 13.99 -8.92 8.98
C VAL A 300 14.56 -8.72 10.38
N GLY A 301 15.66 -9.40 10.70
CA GLY A 301 16.32 -9.29 12.01
C GLY A 301 17.38 -10.38 12.25
N ASP A 302 18.37 -10.12 13.10
CA ASP A 302 19.46 -11.06 13.41
C ASP A 302 19.01 -12.15 14.39
N VAL A 303 18.37 -13.20 13.86
CA VAL A 303 17.88 -14.31 14.69
C VAL A 303 18.97 -15.30 15.08
N ASN A 304 20.19 -15.15 14.57
CA ASN A 304 21.27 -16.12 14.78
C ASN A 304 22.46 -15.57 15.60
N GLY A 305 22.55 -14.25 15.75
CA GLY A 305 23.52 -13.51 16.56
C GLY A 305 24.87 -13.33 15.86
N ASP A 306 24.89 -13.33 14.52
CA ASP A 306 26.13 -13.14 13.75
C ASP A 306 26.38 -11.70 13.30
N GLY A 307 25.51 -10.77 13.71
CA GLY A 307 25.57 -9.35 13.41
C GLY A 307 25.09 -9.01 12.00
N ARG A 308 24.31 -9.89 11.37
CA ARG A 308 23.62 -9.62 10.11
C ARG A 308 22.14 -9.94 10.27
N ASP A 309 21.31 -9.10 9.69
CA ASP A 309 19.90 -9.39 9.67
C ASP A 309 19.57 -10.52 8.69
N ASP A 310 18.78 -11.46 9.17
CA ASP A 310 18.24 -12.59 8.43
C ASP A 310 16.84 -12.28 7.91
N ILE A 311 16.30 -13.13 7.03
CA ILE A 311 14.89 -13.06 6.65
C ILE A 311 14.07 -14.19 7.30
N ILE A 312 12.92 -13.81 7.82
CA ILE A 312 11.97 -14.68 8.51
C ILE A 312 10.62 -14.54 7.82
N THR A 313 9.83 -15.61 7.75
CA THR A 313 8.44 -15.49 7.37
C THR A 313 7.51 -16.36 8.21
N PHE A 314 6.39 -15.77 8.61
CA PHE A 314 5.29 -16.43 9.28
C PHE A 314 4.26 -16.85 8.23
N THR A 315 3.95 -18.14 8.11
CA THR A 315 2.99 -18.59 7.09
C THR A 315 1.60 -17.99 7.30
N HIS A 316 1.31 -17.62 8.56
CA HIS A 316 0.09 -16.92 8.98
C HIS A 316 -1.20 -17.59 8.49
N ASP A 317 -1.14 -18.92 8.37
CA ASP A 317 -2.23 -19.81 7.98
C ASP A 317 -2.62 -20.72 9.15
N THR A 318 -3.33 -21.83 8.88
CA THR A 318 -3.71 -22.78 9.94
C THR A 318 -2.56 -23.59 10.51
N ASN A 319 -1.43 -23.66 9.79
CA ASN A 319 -0.23 -24.34 10.28
C ASN A 319 0.64 -23.37 11.08
N ALA A 320 0.66 -22.09 10.68
CA ALA A 320 1.44 -21.02 11.29
C ALA A 320 2.90 -21.44 11.51
N ASP A 321 3.51 -22.01 10.49
CA ASP A 321 4.92 -22.36 10.49
C ASP A 321 5.76 -21.06 10.37
N VAL A 322 6.97 -21.09 10.94
CA VAL A 322 7.95 -20.01 10.82
C VAL A 322 9.18 -20.52 10.08
N TYR A 323 9.49 -19.89 8.95
CA TYR A 323 10.64 -20.24 8.11
C TYR A 323 11.69 -19.14 8.16
N VAL A 324 12.95 -19.54 8.15
CA VAL A 324 14.12 -18.63 8.22
C VAL A 324 15.06 -18.93 7.07
N ALA A 325 15.63 -17.89 6.48
CA ALA A 325 16.81 -17.97 5.62
C ALA A 325 17.87 -16.97 6.12
N LEU A 326 19.04 -17.50 6.46
CA LEU A 326 20.10 -16.72 7.10
C LEU A 326 20.86 -15.86 6.08
N SER A 327 21.32 -14.68 6.47
CA SER A 327 22.16 -13.85 5.63
C SER A 327 23.60 -14.37 5.57
N THR A 328 24.15 -14.36 4.36
CA THR A 328 25.57 -14.62 4.09
C THR A 328 26.38 -13.34 3.88
N GLY A 329 25.73 -12.18 4.02
CA GLY A 329 26.26 -10.86 3.70
C GLY A 329 26.26 -10.51 2.20
N THR A 330 25.87 -11.45 1.34
CA THR A 330 25.77 -11.24 -0.12
C THR A 330 24.57 -11.93 -0.78
N SER A 331 23.83 -12.72 0.01
CA SER A 331 22.62 -13.47 -0.36
C SER A 331 22.01 -14.07 0.91
N PHE A 332 20.78 -14.57 0.84
CA PHE A 332 20.22 -15.40 1.90
C PHE A 332 20.44 -16.88 1.60
N THR A 333 20.59 -17.72 2.63
CA THR A 333 20.74 -19.16 2.46
C THR A 333 19.56 -19.73 1.67
N GLY A 334 19.82 -20.68 0.76
CA GLY A 334 18.86 -21.21 -0.22
C GLY A 334 17.52 -21.70 0.35
N THR A 335 17.23 -23.00 0.38
CA THR A 335 15.90 -23.44 0.85
C THR A 335 15.66 -22.99 2.30
N ALA A 336 14.60 -22.19 2.51
CA ALA A 336 14.22 -21.72 3.83
C ALA A 336 13.96 -22.90 4.78
N VAL A 337 14.44 -22.78 6.01
CA VAL A 337 14.38 -23.84 7.01
C VAL A 337 13.28 -23.51 7.99
N LYS A 338 12.42 -24.49 8.27
CA LYS A 338 11.42 -24.33 9.34
C LYS A 338 12.09 -24.31 10.70
N TRP A 339 11.93 -23.21 11.44
CA TRP A 339 12.51 -23.02 12.76
C TRP A 339 11.49 -23.14 13.90
N HIS A 340 10.20 -22.96 13.60
CA HIS A 340 9.12 -23.14 14.56
C HIS A 340 7.83 -23.56 13.84
N ASP A 341 6.94 -24.26 14.55
CA ASP A 341 5.60 -24.63 14.09
C ASP A 341 4.53 -23.99 14.96
N TYR A 342 3.38 -23.65 14.38
CA TYR A 342 2.23 -23.12 15.11
C TYR A 342 2.51 -21.85 15.94
N PHE A 343 3.01 -20.79 15.29
CA PHE A 343 3.28 -19.49 15.91
C PHE A 343 2.76 -18.34 15.04
N SER A 344 2.00 -17.43 15.64
CA SER A 344 1.36 -16.30 14.95
C SER A 344 0.36 -16.75 13.87
N ILE A 345 -0.74 -17.40 14.29
CA ILE A 345 -1.83 -17.80 13.39
C ILE A 345 -2.55 -16.59 12.79
N ALA A 346 -3.32 -16.80 11.73
CA ALA A 346 -4.10 -15.74 11.08
C ALA A 346 -4.91 -14.89 12.08
N GLY A 347 -4.67 -13.57 12.09
CA GLY A 347 -5.33 -12.62 12.98
C GLY A 347 -4.52 -12.22 14.21
N GLU A 348 -3.37 -12.86 14.45
CA GLU A 348 -2.36 -12.42 15.41
C GLU A 348 -1.37 -11.46 14.74
N PHE A 349 -0.56 -10.74 15.54
CA PHE A 349 0.40 -9.76 15.04
C PHE A 349 1.83 -10.24 15.34
N PRO A 350 2.60 -10.69 14.34
CA PRO A 350 3.99 -11.11 14.55
C PRO A 350 4.95 -9.92 14.67
N ALA A 351 6.00 -10.09 15.46
CA ALA A 351 7.13 -9.17 15.60
C ALA A 351 8.43 -9.94 15.87
N LEU A 352 9.58 -9.26 15.71
CA LEU A 352 10.90 -9.72 16.15
C LEU A 352 11.47 -8.72 17.16
N GLY A 353 12.42 -9.20 17.95
CA GLY A 353 13.28 -8.35 18.79
C GLY A 353 14.04 -9.15 19.84
N ASP A 354 15.20 -8.67 20.28
CA ASP A 354 16.01 -9.28 21.34
C ASP A 354 15.41 -8.95 22.72
N VAL A 355 14.33 -9.64 23.07
CA VAL A 355 13.61 -9.36 24.31
C VAL A 355 14.33 -9.94 25.53
N ASN A 356 15.40 -10.71 25.34
CA ASN A 356 16.13 -11.38 26.42
C ASN A 356 17.56 -10.84 26.66
N GLY A 357 18.09 -10.06 25.71
CA GLY A 357 19.38 -9.37 25.78
C GLY A 357 20.56 -10.29 25.45
N ASP A 358 20.34 -11.33 24.65
CA ASP A 358 21.41 -12.26 24.24
C ASP A 358 22.02 -11.97 22.86
N GLY A 359 21.59 -10.88 22.23
CA GLY A 359 22.03 -10.39 20.93
C GLY A 359 21.39 -11.13 19.76
N ARG A 360 20.23 -11.77 19.98
CA ARG A 360 19.49 -12.47 18.93
C ARG A 360 18.03 -12.09 18.98
N ASP A 361 17.47 -11.84 17.81
CA ASP A 361 16.06 -11.57 17.70
C ASP A 361 15.23 -12.82 18.00
N ASP A 362 14.31 -12.65 18.94
CA ASP A 362 13.29 -13.62 19.31
C ASP A 362 12.03 -13.42 18.45
N ILE A 363 11.16 -14.43 18.37
CA ILE A 363 9.84 -14.24 17.75
C ILE A 363 8.79 -13.90 18.82
N ILE A 364 7.99 -12.88 18.54
CA ILE A 364 6.90 -12.40 19.38
C ILE A 364 5.61 -12.44 18.58
N THR A 365 4.50 -12.83 19.21
CA THR A 365 3.17 -12.63 18.65
C THR A 365 2.24 -12.00 19.67
N PHE A 366 1.49 -11.00 19.22
CA PHE A 366 0.39 -10.41 19.96
C PHE A 366 -0.90 -11.06 19.46
N THR A 367 -1.60 -11.79 20.33
CA THR A 367 -2.76 -12.58 19.90
C THR A 367 -4.00 -11.71 19.59
N GLN A 368 -3.98 -10.45 20.04
CA GLN A 368 -5.02 -9.44 19.82
C GLN A 368 -6.44 -9.89 20.22
N GLY A 369 -7.46 -9.08 19.90
CA GLY A 369 -8.86 -9.37 20.25
C GLY A 369 -9.28 -8.86 21.63
N PRO A 370 -10.40 -9.37 22.21
CA PRO A 370 -10.89 -8.86 23.49
C PRO A 370 -9.83 -9.06 24.58
N ALA A 371 -9.87 -8.24 25.64
CA ALA A 371 -8.88 -8.26 26.71
C ALA A 371 -8.60 -9.69 27.25
N THR A 372 -9.62 -10.54 27.38
CA THR A 372 -9.46 -11.94 27.83
C THR A 372 -8.66 -12.85 26.89
N ALA A 373 -8.32 -12.39 25.69
CA ALA A 373 -7.62 -13.12 24.64
C ALA A 373 -6.37 -12.40 24.12
N ALA A 374 -6.08 -11.17 24.58
CA ALA A 374 -5.00 -10.33 24.10
C ALA A 374 -3.73 -10.56 24.93
N ASP A 375 -3.00 -11.62 24.61
CA ASP A 375 -1.78 -12.08 25.26
C ASP A 375 -0.54 -11.76 24.39
N VAL A 376 0.63 -11.73 25.03
CA VAL A 376 1.92 -11.64 24.33
C VAL A 376 2.67 -12.94 24.53
N ILE A 377 2.94 -13.61 23.42
CA ILE A 377 3.62 -14.91 23.38
C ILE A 377 4.99 -14.72 22.75
N VAL A 378 6.03 -15.23 23.40
CA VAL A 378 7.43 -15.15 22.96
C VAL A 378 7.98 -16.56 22.78
N ALA A 379 8.73 -16.80 21.72
CA ALA A 379 9.59 -17.97 21.60
C ALA A 379 11.04 -17.51 21.35
N LEU A 380 11.92 -17.83 22.30
CA LEU A 380 13.30 -17.36 22.29
C LEU A 380 14.13 -18.02 21.18
N SER A 381 15.00 -17.27 20.53
CA SER A 381 15.95 -17.80 19.58
C SER A 381 17.01 -18.67 20.28
N THR A 382 17.34 -19.76 19.61
CA THR A 382 18.47 -20.64 20.00
C THR A 382 19.67 -20.47 19.07
N GLY A 383 19.56 -19.58 18.07
CA GLY A 383 20.54 -19.38 16.99
C GLY A 383 20.46 -20.41 15.85
N ASN A 384 19.58 -21.41 15.95
CA ASN A 384 19.32 -22.38 14.88
C ASN A 384 17.87 -22.91 14.87
N GLY A 385 16.98 -22.17 15.51
CA GLY A 385 15.58 -22.53 15.77
C GLY A 385 15.01 -21.65 16.89
N PHE A 386 13.70 -21.70 17.09
CA PHE A 386 13.04 -21.04 18.22
C PHE A 386 12.60 -22.05 19.28
N GLY A 387 12.69 -21.65 20.55
CA GLY A 387 12.28 -22.44 21.70
C GLY A 387 10.77 -22.62 21.80
N ALA A 388 10.31 -23.26 22.87
CA ALA A 388 8.87 -23.41 23.11
C ALA A 388 8.22 -22.04 23.39
N PRO A 389 7.00 -21.78 22.87
CA PRO A 389 6.31 -20.52 23.08
C PRO A 389 5.90 -20.35 24.54
N GLN A 390 6.09 -19.15 25.07
CA GLN A 390 5.80 -18.78 26.45
C GLN A 390 4.97 -17.50 26.50
N LYS A 391 3.95 -17.48 27.35
CA LYS A 391 3.20 -16.27 27.62
C LYS A 391 4.02 -15.34 28.53
N TRP A 392 4.40 -14.19 28.01
CA TRP A 392 5.23 -13.20 28.70
C TRP A 392 4.43 -12.01 29.21
N HIS A 393 3.23 -11.76 28.67
CA HIS A 393 2.33 -10.69 29.11
C HIS A 393 0.86 -11.03 28.79
N ASP A 394 -0.08 -10.39 29.48
CA ASP A 394 -1.53 -10.49 29.27
C ASP A 394 -2.21 -9.12 29.23
N LEU A 395 -3.36 -9.02 28.54
CA LEU A 395 -4.10 -7.77 28.39
C LEU A 395 -3.30 -6.67 27.67
N PHE A 396 -2.56 -7.03 26.61
CA PHE A 396 -1.77 -6.10 25.81
C PHE A 396 -2.14 -6.15 24.33
N ALA A 397 -2.03 -5.02 23.64
CA ALA A 397 -2.49 -4.87 22.26
C ALA A 397 -3.97 -5.28 22.09
N VAL A 398 -4.84 -4.72 22.93
CA VAL A 398 -6.24 -5.13 23.03
C VAL A 398 -7.02 -4.66 21.79
N GLY A 399 -7.83 -5.56 21.23
CA GLY A 399 -8.70 -5.25 20.10
C GLY A 399 -7.91 -5.10 18.80
N ALA A 400 -7.82 -3.87 18.31
CA ALA A 400 -7.15 -3.52 17.06
C ALA A 400 -6.01 -2.50 17.28
N GLU A 401 -5.53 -2.39 18.52
CA GLU A 401 -4.33 -1.62 18.84
C GLU A 401 -3.13 -2.11 18.01
N GLN A 402 -2.19 -1.21 17.76
CA GLN A 402 -1.02 -1.45 16.92
C GLN A 402 0.20 -1.67 17.81
N PRO A 403 0.72 -2.89 17.99
CA PRO A 403 1.92 -3.13 18.80
C PRO A 403 3.23 -2.94 18.02
N ARG A 404 4.30 -2.58 18.73
CA ARG A 404 5.70 -2.50 18.28
C ARG A 404 6.64 -3.09 19.34
N VAL A 405 7.82 -3.48 18.91
CA VAL A 405 8.90 -4.05 19.72
C VAL A 405 10.15 -3.20 19.52
N GLY A 406 10.88 -2.92 20.61
CA GLY A 406 12.10 -2.10 20.57
C GLY A 406 12.56 -1.63 21.96
N ASP A 407 13.85 -1.33 22.14
CA ASP A 407 14.45 -0.96 23.44
C ASP A 407 14.13 0.50 23.82
N ILE A 408 12.92 0.74 24.32
CA ILE A 408 12.50 2.08 24.73
C ILE A 408 13.16 2.56 26.03
N ASN A 409 13.90 1.71 26.74
CA ASN A 409 14.47 2.04 28.05
C ASN A 409 16.00 2.12 28.10
N GLY A 410 16.66 1.59 27.08
CA GLY A 410 18.11 1.60 26.87
C GLY A 410 18.84 0.57 27.73
N ASP A 411 18.19 -0.55 28.07
CA ASP A 411 18.81 -1.64 28.84
C ASP A 411 19.37 -2.78 27.98
N GLY A 412 19.28 -2.64 26.66
CA GLY A 412 19.75 -3.61 25.68
C GLY A 412 18.79 -4.78 25.50
N ARG A 413 17.53 -4.63 25.88
CA ARG A 413 16.46 -5.59 25.60
C ARG A 413 15.28 -4.88 24.98
N ASP A 414 14.68 -5.53 24.01
CA ASP A 414 13.50 -4.99 23.40
C ASP A 414 12.29 -5.08 24.32
N ASP A 415 11.60 -3.95 24.42
CA ASP A 415 10.36 -3.75 25.15
C ASP A 415 9.16 -3.83 24.19
N ILE A 416 7.95 -3.72 24.72
CA ILE A 416 6.73 -3.68 23.90
C ILE A 416 5.96 -2.38 24.11
N VAL A 417 5.47 -1.81 23.01
CA VAL A 417 4.63 -0.61 22.99
C VAL A 417 3.36 -0.90 22.19
N THR A 418 2.21 -0.44 22.66
CA THR A 418 0.93 -0.55 21.94
C THR A 418 0.31 0.83 21.78
N PHE A 419 -0.18 1.11 20.56
CA PHE A 419 -0.79 2.36 20.17
C PHE A 419 -2.27 2.15 19.89
N THR A 420 -3.16 2.96 20.48
CA THR A 420 -4.60 2.78 20.27
C THR A 420 -5.08 3.20 18.88
N CYS A 421 -4.36 4.11 18.22
CA CYS A 421 -4.66 4.59 16.86
C CYS A 421 -6.15 4.91 16.64
N ASN A 422 -6.76 5.50 17.66
CA ASN A 422 -8.17 5.88 17.71
C ASN A 422 -8.29 7.35 18.13
N THR A 423 -9.48 7.78 18.57
CA THR A 423 -9.69 9.18 18.99
C THR A 423 -8.97 9.55 20.28
N ASP A 424 -8.63 8.56 21.11
CA ASP A 424 -7.90 8.77 22.36
C ASP A 424 -6.39 8.86 22.09
N ALA A 425 -5.90 8.09 21.11
CA ALA A 425 -4.51 8.08 20.66
C ALA A 425 -3.52 7.90 21.84
N ASP A 426 -3.82 6.93 22.69
CA ASP A 426 -3.02 6.61 23.86
C ASP A 426 -1.90 5.61 23.49
N VAL A 427 -0.79 5.70 24.23
CA VAL A 427 0.36 4.81 24.10
C VAL A 427 0.67 4.17 25.44
N TYR A 428 0.70 2.83 25.44
CA TYR A 428 1.03 2.02 26.61
C TYR A 428 2.29 1.22 26.32
N ALA A 429 3.13 1.04 27.33
CA ALA A 429 4.35 0.24 27.20
C ALA A 429 4.51 -0.74 28.36
N ALA A 430 5.28 -1.80 28.10
CA ALA A 430 5.80 -2.71 29.11
C ALA A 430 7.26 -3.03 28.80
N THR A 431 8.09 -2.97 29.83
CA THR A 431 9.52 -3.20 29.70
C THR A 431 9.86 -4.66 29.89
N SER A 432 10.77 -5.20 29.10
CA SER A 432 11.27 -6.55 29.27
C SER A 432 12.09 -6.69 30.55
N THR A 433 11.97 -7.86 31.16
CA THR A 433 12.82 -8.31 32.26
C THR A 433 13.81 -9.40 31.82
N GLY A 434 13.79 -9.75 30.53
CA GLY A 434 14.44 -10.90 29.92
C GLY A 434 13.71 -12.24 30.11
N THR A 435 12.57 -12.24 30.79
CA THR A 435 11.74 -13.45 31.00
C THR A 435 10.22 -13.21 30.99
N THR A 436 9.80 -11.94 30.99
CA THR A 436 8.42 -11.45 30.99
C THR A 436 8.45 -9.95 30.72
N PHE A 437 7.34 -9.36 30.29
CA PHE A 437 7.19 -7.90 30.23
C PHE A 437 6.52 -7.37 31.51
N ALA A 438 6.94 -6.20 31.97
CA ALA A 438 6.41 -5.54 33.16
C ALA A 438 5.86 -4.15 32.81
N GLY A 439 4.58 -3.90 33.10
CA GLY A 439 3.95 -2.60 32.80
C GLY A 439 2.52 -2.75 32.29
N THR A 440 2.06 -1.78 31.50
CA THR A 440 0.76 -1.66 30.77
C THR A 440 -0.44 -0.97 31.44
N THR A 441 -0.48 -0.81 32.76
CA THR A 441 -1.62 -0.13 33.41
C THR A 441 -1.53 1.39 33.45
N ILE A 442 -0.35 1.93 33.10
CA ILE A 442 -0.07 3.37 33.07
C ILE A 442 0.28 3.74 31.64
N LYS A 443 -0.33 4.83 31.19
CA LYS A 443 -0.06 5.44 29.90
C LYS A 443 1.31 6.11 29.90
N TRP A 444 2.11 5.87 28.86
CA TRP A 444 3.44 6.46 28.68
C TRP A 444 3.42 7.70 27.77
N HIS A 445 2.41 7.82 26.90
CA HIS A 445 2.18 9.01 26.07
C HIS A 445 0.72 9.09 25.61
N ASP A 446 0.25 10.26 25.20
CA ASP A 446 -1.10 10.46 24.66
C ASP A 446 -1.15 11.39 23.45
N PHE A 447 -2.31 11.41 22.79
CA PHE A 447 -2.50 12.14 21.54
C PHE A 447 -1.45 11.77 20.47
N PHE A 448 -1.06 10.50 20.43
CA PHE A 448 -0.03 9.97 19.53
C PHE A 448 -0.57 8.74 18.78
N CYS A 449 -0.57 8.81 17.44
CA CYS A 449 -1.31 7.93 16.53
C CYS A 449 -2.84 8.14 16.57
N LEU A 450 -3.37 8.85 15.58
CA LEU A 450 -4.80 8.89 15.26
C LEU A 450 -5.17 7.79 14.27
N THR A 451 -6.47 7.60 14.05
CA THR A 451 -6.98 6.61 13.10
C THR A 451 -6.42 6.82 11.69
N GLY A 452 -5.77 5.78 11.17
CA GLY A 452 -5.17 5.76 9.83
C GLY A 452 -3.69 6.11 9.81
N GLU A 453 -3.16 6.69 10.89
CA GLU A 453 -1.72 6.93 11.07
C GLU A 453 -0.99 5.63 11.37
N PHE A 454 0.34 5.64 11.20
CA PHE A 454 1.17 4.47 11.40
C PHE A 454 2.33 4.82 12.34
N PRO A 455 2.42 4.20 13.53
CA PRO A 455 3.49 4.46 14.48
C PRO A 455 4.67 3.51 14.27
N TYR A 456 5.85 3.93 14.73
CA TYR A 456 7.12 3.18 14.77
C TYR A 456 7.87 3.44 16.06
N LEU A 457 8.84 2.58 16.34
CA LEU A 457 9.86 2.74 17.37
C LEU A 457 11.21 2.82 16.66
N ALA A 458 12.04 3.79 17.05
CA ALA A 458 13.39 3.97 16.50
C ALA A 458 14.21 4.92 17.39
N ASP A 459 15.51 4.69 17.56
CA ASP A 459 16.43 5.61 18.23
C ASP A 459 16.81 6.77 17.31
N ALA A 460 15.84 7.65 17.07
CA ALA A 460 15.99 8.78 16.18
C ALA A 460 17.02 9.80 16.70
N ASN A 461 17.32 9.78 18.00
CA ASN A 461 18.20 10.78 18.63
C ASN A 461 19.62 10.25 18.92
N GLY A 462 19.82 8.94 18.89
CA GLY A 462 21.09 8.25 19.10
C GLY A 462 21.49 8.14 20.57
N ASP A 463 20.52 8.12 21.49
CA ASP A 463 20.79 7.95 22.93
C ASP A 463 20.68 6.51 23.42
N GLY A 464 20.50 5.56 22.51
CA GLY A 464 20.34 4.14 22.75
C GLY A 464 18.95 3.78 23.26
N LYS A 465 17.94 4.59 22.97
CA LYS A 465 16.55 4.32 23.35
C LYS A 465 15.63 4.58 22.18
N ASP A 466 14.71 3.66 21.97
CA ASP A 466 13.73 3.83 20.92
C ASP A 466 12.70 4.90 21.31
N ASP A 467 12.57 5.88 20.42
CA ASP A 467 11.63 6.98 20.46
C ASP A 467 10.32 6.59 19.75
N LEU A 468 9.21 7.27 20.06
CA LEU A 468 8.00 7.10 19.26
C LEU A 468 8.09 7.96 18.01
N ILE A 469 7.80 7.37 16.86
CA ILE A 469 7.65 8.08 15.58
C ILE A 469 6.24 7.84 15.05
N VAL A 470 5.57 8.87 14.53
CA VAL A 470 4.31 8.71 13.82
C VAL A 470 4.29 9.51 12.53
N PHE A 471 3.86 8.82 11.47
CA PHE A 471 3.57 9.42 10.17
C PHE A 471 2.10 9.80 10.12
N THR A 472 1.82 11.10 10.16
CA THR A 472 0.45 11.61 10.14
C THR A 472 -0.13 11.50 8.73
N LYS A 473 -1.43 11.19 8.62
CA LYS A 473 -2.12 11.09 7.31
C LYS A 473 -3.09 12.25 7.07
N GLY A 474 -2.64 13.44 7.43
CA GLY A 474 -3.33 14.71 7.20
C GLY A 474 -2.93 15.40 5.89
N THR A 475 -3.39 16.63 5.68
CA THR A 475 -3.05 17.43 4.49
C THR A 475 -1.55 17.74 4.36
N THR A 476 -0.81 17.62 5.45
CA THR A 476 0.62 17.95 5.54
C THR A 476 1.53 16.73 5.57
N ASN A 477 1.00 15.52 5.84
CA ASN A 477 1.78 14.29 6.06
C ASN A 477 3.08 14.56 6.84
N ASP A 478 2.93 15.08 8.05
CA ASP A 478 4.04 15.41 8.95
C ASP A 478 4.54 14.18 9.71
N ILE A 479 5.79 14.22 10.16
CA ILE A 479 6.38 13.26 11.09
C ILE A 479 6.51 13.92 12.46
N TYR A 480 5.96 13.26 13.48
CA TYR A 480 6.11 13.65 14.88
C TYR A 480 6.93 12.61 15.63
N VAL A 481 7.84 13.10 16.48
CA VAL A 481 8.71 12.27 17.32
C VAL A 481 8.51 12.64 18.78
N ALA A 482 8.32 11.63 19.63
CA ALA A 482 8.27 11.76 21.08
C ALA A 482 9.45 10.99 21.69
N LEU A 483 10.43 11.74 22.21
CA LEU A 483 11.67 11.16 22.71
C LEU A 483 11.45 10.31 23.96
N SER A 484 12.08 9.14 24.05
CA SER A 484 12.03 8.31 25.24
C SER A 484 12.82 8.94 26.39
N THR A 485 12.26 8.87 27.60
CA THR A 485 13.00 9.17 28.84
C THR A 485 13.53 7.91 29.52
N GLY A 486 13.23 6.73 28.98
CA GLY A 486 13.43 5.40 29.56
C GLY A 486 12.39 4.98 30.61
N THR A 487 11.39 5.82 30.86
CA THR A 487 10.29 5.52 31.80
C THR A 487 8.92 6.06 31.34
N THR A 488 8.92 6.91 30.31
CA THR A 488 7.78 7.56 29.66
C THR A 488 8.32 8.20 28.37
N PHE A 489 7.46 8.78 27.52
CA PHE A 489 7.90 9.60 26.39
C PHE A 489 7.66 11.09 26.65
N ALA A 490 8.59 11.93 26.20
CA ALA A 490 8.47 13.39 26.22
C ALA A 490 7.38 13.86 25.24
N PRO A 491 6.84 15.09 25.40
CA PRO A 491 5.85 15.61 24.46
C PRO A 491 6.35 15.57 23.01
N SER A 492 5.53 15.02 22.11
CA SER A 492 5.87 14.91 20.70
C SER A 492 6.15 16.26 20.04
N THR A 493 7.16 16.30 19.18
CA THR A 493 7.51 17.48 18.37
C THR A 493 7.53 17.11 16.89
N LYS A 494 7.17 18.05 16.02
CA LYS A 494 7.25 17.84 14.58
C LYS A 494 8.70 17.86 14.12
N TRP A 495 9.16 16.77 13.50
CA TRP A 495 10.54 16.61 13.02
C TRP A 495 10.66 16.71 11.50
N HIS A 496 9.57 16.49 10.76
CA HIS A 496 9.54 16.59 9.30
C HIS A 496 8.15 16.93 8.77
N ASP A 497 8.06 17.41 7.53
CA ASP A 497 6.80 17.63 6.82
C ASP A 497 6.77 17.07 5.40
N TYR A 498 5.55 16.79 4.92
CA TYR A 498 5.29 16.28 3.58
C TYR A 498 6.08 15.01 3.22
N PHE A 499 6.07 14.02 4.11
CA PHE A 499 6.78 12.75 3.94
C PHE A 499 5.86 11.58 4.30
N GLY A 500 5.87 10.53 3.47
CA GLY A 500 4.93 9.41 3.63
C GLY A 500 3.51 9.78 3.22
N LEU A 501 3.32 10.09 1.94
CA LEU A 501 2.01 10.43 1.39
C LEU A 501 1.03 9.25 1.52
N THR A 502 -0.26 9.56 1.40
CA THR A 502 -1.30 8.54 1.37
C THR A 502 -1.01 7.52 0.26
N SER A 503 -0.98 6.22 0.59
CA SER A 503 -0.62 5.06 -0.26
C SER A 503 0.87 4.71 -0.36
N GLU A 504 1.75 5.46 0.29
CA GLU A 504 3.15 5.09 0.50
C GLU A 504 3.28 4.19 1.73
N THR A 505 4.29 3.31 1.73
CA THR A 505 4.74 2.62 2.95
C THR A 505 5.89 3.40 3.52
N THR A 506 5.78 3.81 4.76
CA THR A 506 6.88 4.42 5.50
C THR A 506 7.51 3.40 6.44
N LEU A 507 8.77 3.56 6.79
CA LEU A 507 9.42 2.90 7.92
C LEU A 507 10.11 3.99 8.74
#